data_AF-A0A7Y5HHK9-F1
#
_entry.id   AF-A0A7Y5HHK9-F1
#
_cell.length_a   1.000
_cell.length_b   1.000
_cell.length_c   1.000
_cell.angle_alpha   90.00
_cell.angle_beta   90.00
_cell.angle_gamma   90.00
#
_symmetry.space_group_name_H-M   'P 1'
#
loop_
_entity.id
_entity.type
_entity.pdbx_description
1 polymer ?
#
loop_
_entity_poly.entity_id
_entity_poly.type
_entity_poly.pdbx_seq_one_letter_code
_entity_poly.pdbx_strand_id
1 'polypeptide(L)'
;EEAWAESGSDGGFVMEGLRPGRSYRLSASSIQAGLAPLEPTPPVEAGATGVEVRTAKGHSLRVRFLEPDGSVPELGAVWVQRTVGKRSSVYTWGVDEEGILLLGGLPPCQVRVKAFRSGEPFDFEEAPEEGGDGWEGPFEVPGPDRTITLRK
;
A
#
# COMPACT_ATOMS: atom_id res chain seq x y z
N GLU A 1 -3.00 -13.64 13.85
CA GLU A 1 -2.22 -12.76 14.75
C GLU A 1 -1.17 -12.11 13.88
N GLU A 2 -1.14 -10.79 13.89
CA GLU A 2 -0.21 -9.99 13.11
C GLU A 2 0.71 -9.27 14.08
N ALA A 3 1.99 -9.21 13.74
CA ALA A 3 2.99 -8.46 14.45
C ALA A 3 3.85 -7.75 13.41
N TRP A 4 4.38 -6.58 13.76
CA TRP A 4 5.18 -5.77 12.87
C TRP A 4 6.45 -5.30 13.60
N ALA A 5 7.48 -5.03 12.82
CA ALA A 5 8.75 -4.47 13.28
C ALA A 5 9.34 -3.64 12.14
N GLU A 6 10.10 -2.61 12.49
CA GLU A 6 10.87 -1.83 11.52
C GLU A 6 12.29 -2.40 11.42
N SER A 7 12.85 -2.42 10.21
CA SER A 7 14.25 -2.75 10.03
C SER A 7 15.15 -1.56 10.39
N GLY A 8 16.27 -1.83 11.05
CA GLY A 8 17.35 -0.88 11.21
C GLY A 8 18.02 -0.53 9.88
N SER A 9 18.98 0.40 9.92
CA SER A 9 19.74 0.85 8.75
C SER A 9 20.59 -0.23 8.09
N ASP A 10 20.90 -1.31 8.80
CA ASP A 10 21.61 -2.49 8.31
C ASP A 10 20.66 -3.56 7.74
N GLY A 11 19.35 -3.32 7.75
CA GLY A 11 18.31 -4.25 7.33
C GLY A 11 17.93 -5.30 8.39
N GLY A 12 18.57 -5.29 9.57
CA GLY A 12 18.23 -6.16 10.67
C GLY A 12 16.92 -5.75 11.35
N PHE A 13 16.16 -6.70 11.87
CA PHE A 13 14.92 -6.44 12.62
C PHE A 13 14.76 -7.45 13.76
N VAL A 14 13.98 -7.09 14.78
CA VAL A 14 13.60 -7.97 15.88
C VAL A 14 12.09 -7.97 16.00
N MET A 15 11.48 -9.16 16.00
CA MET A 15 10.05 -9.33 16.27
C MET A 15 9.86 -9.91 17.67
N GLU A 16 9.26 -9.11 18.55
CA GLU A 16 8.94 -9.51 19.92
C GLU A 16 7.47 -9.93 20.06
N GLY A 17 7.12 -10.55 21.19
CA GLY A 17 5.74 -10.93 21.50
C GLY A 17 5.18 -12.11 20.70
N LEU A 18 6.01 -12.80 19.92
CA LEU A 18 5.60 -14.02 19.21
C LEU A 18 5.37 -15.17 20.21
N ARG A 19 4.28 -15.90 20.03
CA ARG A 19 3.91 -17.00 20.93
C ARG A 19 4.82 -18.21 20.70
N PRO A 20 5.42 -18.79 21.75
CA PRO A 20 6.23 -20.00 21.62
C PRO A 20 5.47 -21.17 20.99
N GLY A 21 6.16 -21.99 20.19
CA GLY A 21 5.60 -23.17 19.53
C GLY A 21 4.64 -22.85 18.38
N ARG A 22 4.67 -21.62 17.86
CA ARG A 22 3.93 -21.20 16.67
C ARG A 22 4.87 -20.90 15.51
N SER A 23 4.36 -21.16 14.32
CA SER A 23 5.01 -20.86 13.05
C SER A 23 4.37 -19.63 12.40
N TYR A 24 5.20 -18.74 11.86
CA TYR A 24 4.82 -17.45 11.30
C TYR A 24 5.34 -17.31 9.87
N ARG A 25 4.60 -16.62 9.00
CA ARG A 25 5.11 -16.19 7.70
C ARG A 25 5.59 -14.75 7.82
N LEU A 26 6.82 -14.50 7.42
CA LEU A 26 7.38 -13.15 7.41
C LEU A 26 7.15 -12.51 6.04
N SER A 27 6.95 -11.21 6.02
CA SER A 27 6.86 -10.43 4.79
C SER A 27 7.52 -9.08 5.07
N ALA A 28 8.33 -8.60 4.12
CA ALA A 28 8.99 -7.30 4.21
C ALA A 28 8.68 -6.51 2.94
N SER A 29 8.39 -5.22 3.12
CA SER A 29 8.10 -4.29 2.02
C SER A 29 8.52 -2.88 2.42
N SER A 30 8.86 -2.05 1.45
CA SER A 30 9.11 -0.62 1.67
C SER A 30 8.57 0.17 0.50
N ILE A 31 7.72 1.15 0.81
CA ILE A 31 7.18 2.06 -0.20
C ILE A 31 8.27 3.03 -0.64
N GLN A 32 9.00 3.60 0.32
CA GLN A 32 10.06 4.58 0.06
C GLN A 32 11.20 3.97 -0.77
N ALA A 33 11.60 2.72 -0.47
CA ALA A 33 12.64 2.02 -1.22
C ALA A 33 12.10 1.27 -2.46
N GLY A 34 10.79 1.27 -2.68
CA GLY A 34 10.16 0.55 -3.80
C GLY A 34 10.34 -0.97 -3.72
N LEU A 35 10.37 -1.55 -2.52
CA LEU A 35 10.60 -2.97 -2.29
C LEU A 35 9.29 -3.73 -2.04
N ALA A 36 9.09 -4.80 -2.79
CA ALA A 36 8.01 -5.76 -2.63
C ALA A 36 8.51 -7.06 -1.96
N PRO A 37 7.65 -7.76 -1.20
CA PRO A 37 8.00 -9.06 -0.66
C PRO A 37 8.15 -10.08 -1.79
N LEU A 38 9.16 -10.95 -1.68
CA LEU A 38 9.26 -12.12 -2.54
C LEU A 38 8.44 -13.26 -1.92
N GLU A 39 7.29 -13.55 -2.52
CA GLU A 39 6.44 -14.68 -2.12
C GLU A 39 6.75 -15.95 -2.94
N PRO A 40 6.51 -17.15 -2.36
CA PRO A 40 6.10 -17.39 -0.97
C PRO A 40 7.30 -17.36 -0.01
N THR A 41 7.11 -16.77 1.17
CA THR A 41 8.07 -16.92 2.27
C THR A 41 7.81 -18.22 3.03
N PRO A 42 8.88 -18.98 3.38
CA PRO A 42 8.75 -20.17 4.21
C PRO A 42 8.28 -19.77 5.62
N PRO A 43 7.54 -20.65 6.30
CA PRO A 43 7.17 -20.43 7.69
C PRO A 43 8.39 -20.51 8.61
N VAL A 44 8.37 -19.74 9.69
CA VAL A 44 9.47 -19.52 10.64
C VAL A 44 8.93 -19.70 12.06
N GLU A 45 9.59 -20.52 12.86
CA GLU A 45 9.18 -20.74 14.25
C GLU A 45 9.51 -19.55 15.16
N ALA A 46 8.66 -19.30 16.16
CA ALA A 46 8.94 -18.32 17.20
C ALA A 46 10.30 -18.59 17.87
N GLY A 47 11.14 -17.57 17.96
CA GLY A 47 12.50 -17.67 18.52
C GLY A 47 13.57 -18.07 17.50
N ALA A 48 13.23 -18.26 16.22
CA ALA A 48 14.23 -18.43 15.18
C ALA A 48 15.14 -17.20 15.08
N THR A 49 16.42 -17.43 14.75
CA THR A 49 17.45 -16.41 14.54
C THR A 49 18.11 -16.59 13.19
N GLY A 50 18.73 -15.53 12.65
CA GLY A 50 19.40 -15.60 11.34
C GLY A 50 18.44 -15.79 10.16
N VAL A 51 17.19 -15.35 10.32
CA VAL A 51 16.15 -15.51 9.30
C VAL A 51 16.34 -14.43 8.23
N GLU A 52 16.52 -14.85 6.98
CA GLU A 52 16.61 -13.94 5.84
C GLU A 52 15.24 -13.75 5.19
N VAL A 53 14.76 -12.51 5.15
CA VAL A 53 13.55 -12.15 4.40
C VAL A 53 13.99 -11.46 3.12
N ARG A 54 13.72 -12.10 1.97
CA ARG A 54 14.12 -11.56 0.66
C ARG A 54 13.05 -10.63 0.12
N THR A 55 13.50 -9.55 -0.50
CA THR A 55 12.67 -8.58 -1.21
C THR A 55 13.20 -8.39 -2.62
N ALA A 56 12.38 -7.81 -3.49
CA ALA A 56 12.78 -7.39 -4.82
C ALA A 56 12.24 -5.98 -5.08
N LYS A 57 12.80 -5.31 -6.09
CA LYS A 57 12.18 -4.09 -6.61
C LYS A 57 10.77 -4.42 -7.08
N GLY A 58 9.79 -3.79 -6.46
CA GLY A 58 8.42 -3.80 -6.92
C GLY A 58 8.18 -2.74 -7.98
N HIS A 59 6.94 -2.67 -8.44
CA HIS A 59 6.45 -1.63 -9.31
C HIS A 59 6.08 -0.37 -8.52
N SER A 60 5.99 0.77 -9.21
CA SER A 60 5.46 2.00 -8.65
C SER A 60 4.24 2.55 -9.40
N LEU A 61 3.37 3.23 -8.67
CA LEU A 61 2.24 3.97 -9.20
C LEU A 61 2.29 5.40 -8.68
N ARG A 62 2.32 6.36 -9.60
CA ARG A 62 2.16 7.79 -9.34
C ARG A 62 0.77 8.23 -9.76
N VAL A 63 -0.06 8.64 -8.81
CA VAL A 63 -1.41 9.15 -9.07
C VAL A 63 -1.41 10.64 -8.81
N ARG A 64 -1.87 11.43 -9.78
CA ARG A 64 -2.07 12.87 -9.64
C ARG A 64 -3.56 13.19 -9.69
N PHE A 65 -4.06 13.87 -8.66
CA PHE A 65 -5.45 14.31 -8.59
C PHE A 65 -5.56 15.74 -9.12
N LEU A 66 -6.47 15.96 -10.05
CA LEU A 66 -6.72 17.29 -10.63
C LEU A 66 -8.23 17.57 -10.69
N GLU A 67 -8.58 18.83 -10.50
CA GLU A 67 -9.88 19.37 -10.88
C GLU A 67 -9.96 19.51 -12.41
N PRO A 68 -11.17 19.68 -12.99
CA PRO A 68 -11.33 19.85 -14.44
C PRO A 68 -10.54 21.02 -15.05
N ASP A 69 -10.27 22.06 -14.25
CA ASP A 69 -9.46 23.22 -14.64
C ASP A 69 -7.94 22.98 -14.55
N GLY A 70 -7.52 21.81 -14.08
CA GLY A 70 -6.11 21.43 -13.90
C GLY A 70 -5.49 21.88 -12.59
N SER A 71 -6.26 22.48 -11.68
CA SER A 71 -5.80 22.79 -10.32
C SER A 71 -5.75 21.54 -9.43
N VAL A 72 -4.98 21.61 -8.34
CA VAL A 72 -4.88 20.55 -7.33
C VAL A 72 -6.06 20.70 -6.35
N PRO A 73 -6.88 19.65 -6.14
CA PRO A 73 -7.99 19.72 -5.20
C PRO A 73 -7.50 19.72 -3.74
N GLU A 74 -8.29 20.29 -2.83
CA GLU A 74 -8.08 20.16 -1.38
C GLU A 74 -8.58 18.78 -0.92
N LEU A 75 -7.65 17.84 -0.72
CA LEU A 75 -7.95 16.46 -0.32
C LEU A 75 -7.88 16.29 1.20
N GLY A 76 -8.88 15.61 1.77
CA GLY A 76 -8.93 15.26 3.19
C GLY A 76 -8.38 13.87 3.48
N ALA A 77 -8.63 12.90 2.59
CA ALA A 77 -8.14 11.54 2.73
C ALA A 77 -7.99 10.88 1.35
N VAL A 78 -7.04 9.95 1.22
CA VAL A 78 -6.96 9.04 0.08
C VAL A 78 -6.99 7.61 0.57
N TRP A 79 -7.91 6.85 -0.01
CA TRP A 79 -8.12 5.44 0.23
C TRP A 79 -7.53 4.64 -0.93
N VAL A 80 -6.74 3.63 -0.59
CA VAL A 80 -6.08 2.76 -1.56
C VAL A 80 -6.38 1.32 -1.22
N GLN A 81 -7.01 0.62 -2.15
CA GLN A 81 -7.20 -0.81 -2.09
C GLN A 81 -6.28 -1.49 -3.08
N ARG A 82 -5.47 -2.43 -2.58
CA ARG A 82 -4.62 -3.30 -3.38
C ARG A 82 -5.20 -4.70 -3.37
N THR A 83 -5.39 -5.28 -4.56
CA THR A 83 -5.87 -6.65 -4.74
C THR A 83 -4.82 -7.49 -5.47
N VAL A 84 -4.37 -8.57 -4.82
CA VAL A 84 -3.40 -9.55 -5.34
C VAL A 84 -4.05 -10.93 -5.31
N GLY A 85 -4.43 -11.44 -6.48
CA GLY A 85 -5.22 -12.68 -6.58
C GLY A 85 -6.53 -12.55 -5.80
N LYS A 86 -6.71 -13.36 -4.76
CA LYS A 86 -7.91 -13.34 -3.88
C LYS A 86 -7.74 -12.48 -2.62
N ARG A 87 -6.56 -11.90 -2.39
CA ARG A 87 -6.26 -11.10 -1.20
C ARG A 87 -6.48 -9.63 -1.53
N SER A 88 -7.19 -8.92 -0.66
CA SER A 88 -7.33 -7.48 -0.74
C SER A 88 -6.83 -6.84 0.55
N SER A 89 -6.18 -5.70 0.43
CA SER A 89 -5.68 -4.91 1.56
C SER A 89 -5.99 -3.45 1.32
N VAL A 90 -6.41 -2.75 2.37
CA VAL A 90 -6.88 -1.37 2.33
C VAL A 90 -5.96 -0.52 3.19
N TYR A 91 -5.62 0.66 2.69
CA TYR A 91 -4.75 1.62 3.36
C TYR A 91 -5.25 3.04 3.15
N THR A 92 -4.90 3.92 4.08
CA THR A 92 -5.04 5.36 3.92
C THR A 92 -3.66 5.97 3.67
N TRP A 93 -3.57 6.89 2.70
CA TRP A 93 -2.32 7.58 2.38
C TRP A 93 -2.51 9.08 2.28
N GLY A 94 -1.41 9.79 2.54
CA GLY A 94 -1.30 11.23 2.24
C GLY A 94 -0.97 11.46 0.77
N VAL A 95 -1.41 12.59 0.26
CA VAL A 95 -0.93 13.22 -0.97
C VAL A 95 0.04 14.34 -0.60
N ASP A 96 1.01 14.62 -1.46
CA ASP A 96 1.85 15.81 -1.31
C ASP A 96 1.11 17.09 -1.74
N GLU A 97 1.79 18.23 -1.60
CA GLU A 97 1.27 19.55 -1.97
C GLU A 97 0.98 19.70 -3.47
N GLU A 98 1.52 18.82 -4.32
CA GLU A 98 1.25 18.78 -5.77
C GLU A 98 0.04 17.90 -6.11
N GLY A 99 -0.64 17.34 -5.10
CA GLY A 99 -1.77 16.42 -5.26
C GLY A 99 -1.32 15.05 -5.74
N ILE A 100 -0.12 14.61 -5.34
CA ILE A 100 0.49 13.37 -5.82
C ILE A 100 0.50 12.32 -4.72
N LEU A 101 -0.07 11.16 -5.04
CA LEU A 101 0.09 9.92 -4.29
C LEU A 101 1.17 9.07 -4.97
N LEU A 102 2.18 8.66 -4.19
CA LEU A 102 3.21 7.71 -4.62
C LEU A 102 3.03 6.38 -3.90
N LEU A 103 2.79 5.32 -4.66
CA LEU A 103 2.78 3.94 -4.18
C LEU A 103 3.99 3.21 -4.76
N GLY A 104 4.84 2.67 -3.91
CA GLY A 104 6.05 1.94 -4.30
C GLY A 104 6.03 0.51 -3.77
N GLY A 105 6.86 -0.36 -4.34
CA GLY A 105 6.99 -1.74 -3.86
C GLY A 105 5.76 -2.59 -4.14
N LEU A 106 5.04 -2.29 -5.22
CA LEU A 106 3.84 -3.02 -5.59
C LEU A 106 4.21 -4.29 -6.37
N PRO A 107 3.72 -5.49 -5.99
CA PRO A 107 3.71 -6.61 -6.93
C PRO A 107 2.75 -6.33 -8.09
N PRO A 108 2.75 -7.14 -9.18
CA PRO A 108 1.66 -7.13 -10.14
C PRO A 108 0.31 -7.28 -9.43
N CYS A 109 -0.53 -6.25 -9.52
CA CYS A 109 -1.78 -6.18 -8.76
C CYS A 109 -2.79 -5.24 -9.42
N GLN A 110 -4.02 -5.31 -8.94
CA GLN A 110 -5.03 -4.28 -9.17
C GLN A 110 -5.02 -3.31 -8.00
N VAL A 111 -5.04 -2.02 -8.31
CA VAL A 111 -5.15 -0.94 -7.34
C VAL A 111 -6.41 -0.14 -7.63
N ARG A 112 -7.24 0.07 -6.62
CA ARG A 112 -8.34 1.05 -6.65
C ARG A 112 -7.93 2.20 -5.75
N VAL A 113 -7.96 3.41 -6.29
CA VAL A 113 -7.68 4.63 -5.52
C VAL A 113 -8.94 5.46 -5.48
N LYS A 114 -9.28 5.96 -4.29
CA LYS A 114 -10.38 6.89 -4.07
C LYS A 114 -9.91 8.06 -3.21
N ALA A 115 -10.13 9.29 -3.65
CA ALA A 115 -9.83 10.47 -2.86
C ALA A 115 -11.11 11.20 -2.43
N PHE A 116 -11.05 11.78 -1.23
CA PHE A 116 -12.14 12.52 -0.59
C PHE A 116 -11.71 13.95 -0.32
N ARG A 117 -12.65 14.90 -0.38
CA ARG A 117 -12.34 16.29 -0.05
C ARG A 117 -12.23 16.50 1.45
N SER A 118 -11.49 17.53 1.82
CA SER A 118 -11.43 18.00 3.21
C SER A 118 -12.82 18.36 3.73
N GLY A 119 -13.19 17.89 4.91
CA GLY A 119 -14.47 18.18 5.55
C GLY A 119 -15.66 17.31 5.14
N GLU A 120 -15.50 16.39 4.19
CA GLU A 120 -16.54 15.39 3.88
C GLU A 120 -16.50 14.25 4.91
N PRO A 121 -17.65 13.83 5.47
CA PRO A 121 -17.69 12.68 6.36
C PRO A 121 -17.32 11.41 5.58
N PHE A 122 -16.37 10.64 6.10
CA PHE A 122 -15.93 9.37 5.52
C PHE A 122 -15.99 8.28 6.59
N ASP A 123 -16.66 7.17 6.26
CA ASP A 123 -16.68 5.96 7.07
C ASP A 123 -15.61 4.98 6.57
N PHE A 124 -14.72 4.54 7.45
CA PHE A 124 -13.65 3.59 7.13
C PHE A 124 -14.14 2.13 7.12
N GLU A 125 -15.28 1.84 7.75
CA GLU A 125 -15.82 0.48 7.90
C GLU A 125 -16.67 0.08 6.69
N GLU A 126 -17.28 1.04 6.00
CA GLU A 126 -17.94 0.81 4.72
C GLU A 126 -16.97 1.05 3.58
N ALA A 127 -16.60 -0.02 2.86
CA ALA A 127 -16.05 0.16 1.53
C ALA A 127 -17.06 1.01 0.74
N PRO A 128 -16.70 2.22 0.29
CA PRO A 128 -17.69 3.13 -0.26
C PRO A 128 -18.31 2.46 -1.47
N GLU A 129 -19.64 2.36 -1.48
CA GLU A 129 -20.38 1.80 -2.61
C GLU A 129 -19.96 2.51 -3.91
N GLU A 130 -20.01 1.79 -5.04
CA GLU A 130 -19.74 2.32 -6.37
C GLU A 130 -20.75 3.46 -6.67
N GLY A 131 -20.43 4.69 -6.27
CA GLY A 131 -21.36 5.83 -6.39
C GLY A 131 -21.04 7.13 -5.63
N GLY A 132 -20.00 7.18 -4.79
CA GLY A 132 -19.64 8.44 -4.09
C GLY A 132 -18.98 9.51 -4.99
N ASP A 133 -19.13 10.79 -4.65
CA ASP A 133 -18.60 12.00 -5.32
C ASP A 133 -17.05 12.16 -5.25
N GLY A 134 -16.30 11.05 -5.37
CA GLY A 134 -14.85 11.00 -5.25
C GLY A 134 -14.13 10.74 -6.56
N TRP A 135 -12.84 11.07 -6.60
CA TRP A 135 -11.96 10.66 -7.71
C TRP A 135 -11.66 9.17 -7.59
N GLU A 136 -12.14 8.37 -8.54
CA GLU A 136 -11.97 6.93 -8.51
C GLU A 136 -11.38 6.40 -9.81
N GLY A 137 -10.58 5.35 -9.70
CA GLY A 137 -10.33 4.46 -10.82
C GLY A 137 -9.73 3.14 -10.38
N PRO A 138 -10.13 2.03 -11.02
CA PRO A 138 -9.34 0.80 -10.99
C PRO A 138 -8.17 0.94 -11.96
N PHE A 139 -6.99 0.52 -11.52
CA PHE A 139 -5.79 0.50 -12.33
C PHE A 139 -5.10 -0.83 -12.18
N GLU A 140 -4.67 -1.38 -13.30
CA GLU A 140 -3.70 -2.45 -13.27
C GLU A 140 -2.30 -1.84 -13.19
N VAL A 141 -1.44 -2.48 -12.39
CA VAL A 141 0.00 -2.19 -12.34
C VAL A 141 0.77 -3.33 -13.05
N PRO A 142 0.70 -3.46 -14.40
CA PRO A 142 1.59 -4.33 -15.15
C PRO A 142 2.84 -3.54 -15.55
N GLY A 143 4.00 -4.01 -15.10
CA GLY A 143 5.30 -3.41 -15.46
C GLY A 143 5.78 -2.33 -14.49
N PRO A 144 7.03 -1.83 -14.70
CA PRO A 144 7.82 -1.23 -13.64
C PRO A 144 7.21 0.04 -13.03
N ASP A 145 6.66 0.96 -13.82
CA ASP A 145 6.20 2.24 -13.30
C ASP A 145 5.03 2.80 -14.13
N ARG A 146 4.02 3.38 -13.46
CA ARG A 146 2.89 4.05 -14.12
C ARG A 146 2.61 5.43 -13.53
N THR A 147 2.26 6.38 -14.39
CA THR A 147 1.68 7.67 -13.98
C THR A 147 0.23 7.72 -14.45
N ILE A 148 -0.69 8.04 -13.55
CA ILE A 148 -2.14 8.14 -13.83
C ILE A 148 -2.64 9.48 -13.31
N THR A 149 -3.47 10.15 -14.10
CA THR A 149 -4.15 11.38 -13.70
C THR A 149 -5.64 11.09 -13.51
N LEU A 150 -6.17 11.46 -12.35
CA LEU A 150 -7.60 11.36 -12.05
C LEU A 150 -8.24 12.73 -12.09
N ARG A 151 -9.44 12.77 -12.68
CA ARG A 151 -10.29 13.95 -12.79
C ARG A 151 -11.64 13.64 -12.17
N LYS A 152 -12.27 14.65 -11.58
CA LYS A 152 -13.59 14.55 -10.96
C LYS A 152 -14.67 14.35 -12.03
#